data_AF-V9W2U3-F1
#
_entry.id   AF-V9W2U3-F1
#
_cell.length_a   1.000
_cell.length_b   1.000
_cell.length_c   1.000
_cell.angle_alpha   90.00
_cell.angle_beta   90.00
_cell.angle_gamma   90.00
#
_symmetry.space_group_name_H-M   'P 1'
#
loop_
_entity.id
_entity.type
_entity.pdbx_description
1 polymer ?
#
loop_
_entity_poly.entity_id
_entity_poly.type
_entity_poly.pdbx_seq_one_letter_code
_entity_poly.pdbx_strand_id
1 'polypeptide(L)' 'MRSYGGRPHWGKLHTMKTEELKAIYPKWKEFTDVHKQLDPKGVFLNSYLQELLGE' A
#
# COMPACT_ATOMS: atom_id res chain seq x y z
N MET A 1 2.67 -19.19 2.18
CA MET A 1 2.75 -18.06 1.22
C MET A 1 3.52 -16.88 1.79
N ARG A 2 3.15 -16.32 2.96
CA ARG A 2 3.86 -15.18 3.56
C ARG A 2 5.34 -15.48 3.85
N SER A 3 5.63 -16.68 4.35
CA SER A 3 7.00 -17.18 4.57
C SER A 3 7.86 -17.30 3.32
N TYR A 4 7.27 -17.18 2.12
CA TYR A 4 7.96 -17.25 0.82
C TYR A 4 7.92 -15.91 0.07
N GLY A 5 7.58 -14.79 0.74
CA GLY A 5 7.49 -13.47 0.10
C GLY A 5 6.28 -13.29 -0.83
N GLY A 6 5.23 -14.09 -0.65
CA GLY A 6 4.02 -14.00 -1.45
C GLY A 6 3.32 -12.64 -1.29
N ARG A 7 2.87 -12.07 -2.41
CA ARG A 7 2.13 -10.79 -2.45
C ARG A 7 0.63 -11.04 -2.49
N PRO A 8 -0.18 -10.19 -1.83
CA PRO A 8 -1.62 -10.31 -1.92
C PRO A 8 -2.08 -9.82 -3.29
N HIS A 9 -3.21 -10.34 -3.72
CA HIS A 9 -3.89 -9.82 -4.90
C HIS A 9 -4.77 -8.65 -4.49
N TRP A 10 -4.47 -7.44 -4.99
CA TRP A 10 -5.18 -6.21 -4.63
C TRP A 10 -6.68 -6.23 -4.90
N GLY A 11 -7.12 -6.91 -5.96
CA GLY A 11 -8.55 -7.06 -6.29
C GLY A 11 -9.29 -8.16 -5.52
N LYS A 12 -8.70 -8.74 -4.47
CA LYS A 12 -9.32 -9.77 -3.61
C LYS A 12 -9.10 -9.43 -2.15
N LEU A 13 -9.94 -10.00 -1.27
CA LEU A 13 -9.76 -9.85 0.17
C LEU A 13 -8.39 -10.36 0.61
N HIS A 14 -7.69 -9.53 1.39
CA HIS A 14 -6.48 -9.88 2.08
C HIS A 14 -6.40 -9.16 3.43
N THR A 15 -5.54 -9.66 4.31
CA THR A 15 -5.41 -9.16 5.69
C THR A 15 -4.01 -8.65 6.01
N MET A 16 -3.19 -8.40 4.99
CA MET A 16 -1.87 -7.80 5.17
C MET A 16 -1.97 -6.34 5.59
N LYS A 17 -1.17 -5.96 6.58
CA LYS A 17 -1.04 -4.59 7.07
C LYS A 17 0.09 -3.83 6.38
N THR A 18 0.13 -2.53 6.59
CA THR A 18 1.09 -1.58 6.03
C THR A 18 2.54 -2.04 6.16
N GLU A 19 2.95 -2.53 7.33
CA GLU A 19 4.31 -2.99 7.61
C GLU A 19 4.67 -4.25 6.82
N GLU A 20 3.72 -5.19 6.68
CA GLU A 20 3.91 -6.41 5.91
C GLU A 20 4.05 -6.08 4.41
N LEU A 21 3.26 -5.13 3.92
CA LEU A 21 3.32 -4.69 2.53
C LEU A 21 4.61 -3.91 2.23
N LYS A 22 5.00 -2.99 3.11
CA LYS A 22 6.29 -2.28 3.03
C LYS A 22 7.48 -3.24 2.91
N ALA A 23 7.45 -4.34 3.66
CA ALA A 23 8.52 -5.34 3.62
C ALA A 23 8.60 -6.10 2.28
N ILE A 24 7.48 -6.35 1.60
CA ILE A 24 7.42 -7.17 0.36
C ILE A 24 7.37 -6.34 -0.94
N TYR A 25 7.21 -5.01 -0.82
CA TYR A 25 7.26 -4.04 -1.91
C TYR A 25 8.43 -3.07 -1.71
N PRO A 26 9.63 -3.37 -2.25
CA PRO A 26 10.83 -2.56 -2.02
C PRO A 26 10.72 -1.09 -2.44
N LYS A 27 9.84 -0.80 -3.42
CA LYS A 27 9.58 0.56 -3.91
C LYS A 27 8.37 1.24 -3.25
N TRP A 28 8.01 0.80 -2.04
CA TRP A 28 6.85 1.31 -1.34
C TRP A 28 6.93 2.82 -1.12
N LYS A 29 8.09 3.30 -0.67
CA LYS A 29 8.29 4.73 -0.37
C LYS A 29 8.16 5.57 -1.63
N GLU A 30 8.80 5.15 -2.72
CA GLU A 30 8.74 5.85 -4.01
C GLU A 30 7.31 5.92 -4.53
N PHE A 31 6.53 4.84 -4.37
CA PHE A 31 5.10 4.85 -4.72
C PHE A 31 4.32 5.87 -3.88
N THR A 32 4.48 5.87 -2.55
CA THR A 32 3.79 6.84 -1.69
C THR A 32 4.23 8.28 -1.94
N ASP A 33 5.50 8.51 -2.27
CA ASP A 33 6.00 9.84 -2.59
C ASP A 33 5.37 10.36 -3.91
N VAL A 34 5.30 9.51 -4.95
CA VAL A 34 4.64 9.85 -6.22
C VAL A 34 3.16 10.09 -6.01
N HIS A 35 2.49 9.27 -5.20
CA HIS A 35 1.08 9.45 -4.85
C HIS A 35 0.84 10.84 -4.24
N LYS A 36 1.59 11.21 -3.20
CA LYS A 36 1.48 12.52 -2.54
C LYS A 36 1.75 13.71 -3.46
N GLN A 37 2.64 13.54 -4.44
CA GLN A 37 2.93 14.58 -5.43
C GLN A 37 1.78 14.77 -6.43
N LEU A 38 1.15 13.69 -6.86
CA LEU A 38 0.11 13.72 -7.89
C LEU A 38 -1.29 13.94 -7.33
N ASP A 39 -1.55 13.51 -6.10
CA ASP A 39 -2.83 13.69 -5.41
C ASP A 39 -2.64 14.30 -4.00
N PRO A 40 -2.14 15.54 -3.90
CA PRO A 40 -1.87 16.19 -2.61
C PRO A 40 -3.12 16.44 -1.77
N LYS A 41 -4.32 16.29 -2.34
CA LYS A 41 -5.61 16.44 -1.65
C LYS A 41 -6.27 15.10 -1.34
N GLY A 42 -5.68 13.97 -1.75
CA GLY A 42 -6.20 12.63 -1.50
C GLY A 42 -7.55 12.36 -2.17
N VAL A 43 -7.84 12.96 -3.32
CA VAL A 43 -9.10 12.79 -4.06
C VAL A 43 -9.35 11.33 -4.46
N PHE A 44 -8.28 10.56 -4.71
CA PHE A 44 -8.36 9.16 -5.13
C PHE A 44 -8.17 8.16 -3.98
N LEU A 45 -7.94 8.65 -2.76
CA LEU A 45 -7.83 7.79 -1.59
C LEU A 45 -9.21 7.48 -1.00
N ASN A 46 -9.44 6.19 -0.74
CA ASN A 46 -10.52 5.75 0.13
C ASN A 46 -9.97 5.40 1.52
N SER A 47 -10.85 5.20 2.51
CA SER A 47 -10.45 4.92 3.89
C SER A 47 -9.54 3.71 4.04
N TYR A 48 -9.72 2.68 3.19
CA TYR A 48 -8.83 1.52 3.18
C TYR A 48 -7.41 1.89 2.75
N LEU A 49 -7.26 2.67 1.68
CA LEU A 49 -5.95 3.10 1.19
C LEU A 49 -5.29 4.13 2.11
N GLN A 50 -6.06 5.00 2.77
CA GLN A 50 -5.53 5.93 3.78
C GLN A 50 -4.86 5.17 4.93
N GLU A 51 -5.55 4.18 5.51
CA GLU A 51 -5.00 3.33 6.56
C GLU A 51 -3.76 2.56 6.07
N LEU A 52 -3.84 2.01 4.87
CA LEU A 52 -2.78 1.16 4.33
C LEU A 52 -1.52 1.93 3.92
N LEU A 53 -1.66 3.14 3.38
CA LEU A 53 -0.53 3.96 2.95
C LEU A 53 0.03 4.82 4.10
N GLY A 54 -0.75 5.04 5.16
CA GLY A 54 -0.38 5.89 6.30
C GLY A 54 -0.49 7.37 5.96
N GLU A 55 -1.57 7.76 5.29
CA GLU A 55 -1.87 9.12 4.82
C GLU A 55 -3.21 9.64 5.36
#